data_AF-A0A3N5PBC3-F1
#
_entry.id   AF-A0A3N5PBC3-F1
#
_cell.length_a   1.000
_cell.length_b   1.000
_cell.length_c   1.000
_cell.angle_alpha   90.00
_cell.angle_beta   90.00
_cell.angle_gamma   90.00
#
_symmetry.space_group_name_H-M   'P 1'
#
loop_
_entity.id
_entity.type
_entity.pdbx_description
1 polymer ?
#
loop_
_entity_poly.entity_id
_entity_poly.type
_entity_poly.pdbx_seq_one_letter_code
_entity_poly.pdbx_strand_id
1 'polypeptide(L)'
;MNDGTASDSDAGAGRTDGGTRSAQDGGSKASDSGIVGRDASFSADDPPARICGPDGGERPGPEPGGAAECPADKNLEGCPCPTVGESAACWPGKRVNRERGLCRDGTARCVATDAGSRWSACEGYVLPSDASVGSAACKCFSTGRWRLSNLAPCVYSAPSGNVYVYSSVPIEPGRFDCGSGVTEPPAVPSASWSDSTLRVDCSGQFRLCYTIKAGHVAAPNPDDCTLMQHCEDVWYEQAGADQMLQPLPGWVASDLECSRRFEQVGGYGEMSVRGTSIDCEPIDDGAGEPYVFYRTAYCPPTCVSSPDAPGCEFCGVSGSGMFGP
;
A
#
# COMPACT_ATOMS: atom_id res chain seq x y z
N MET A 1 67.37 13.43 -7.29
CA MET A 1 68.10 14.36 -6.39
C MET A 1 67.05 15.02 -5.52
N ASN A 2 67.16 14.78 -4.21
CA ASN A 2 66.27 15.18 -3.09
C ASN A 2 64.86 14.58 -3.17
N ASP A 3 64.52 13.47 -2.53
CA ASP A 3 64.83 12.94 -1.19
C ASP A 3 64.19 13.77 -0.06
N GLY A 4 63.20 13.15 0.58
CA GLY A 4 62.27 13.78 1.53
C GLY A 4 61.33 12.75 2.15
N THR A 5 61.91 11.73 2.77
CA THR A 5 61.26 10.79 3.69
C THR A 5 60.90 11.45 5.01
N ALA A 6 59.70 11.20 5.52
CA ALA A 6 59.41 11.24 6.96
C ALA A 6 58.33 10.20 7.28
N SER A 7 58.76 9.19 8.05
CA SER A 7 57.96 8.17 8.71
C SER A 7 57.57 8.65 10.11
N ASP A 8 56.39 8.25 10.58
CA ASP A 8 56.07 7.79 11.97
C ASP A 8 54.55 7.51 11.98
N SER A 9 54.06 6.27 12.08
CA SER A 9 54.11 5.32 13.21
C SER A 9 53.44 5.89 14.47
N ASP A 10 52.14 5.64 14.64
CA ASP A 10 51.64 5.42 16.00
C ASP A 10 50.50 4.41 16.07
N ALA A 11 50.66 3.49 17.00
CA ALA A 11 49.83 2.33 17.27
C ALA A 11 48.88 2.64 18.42
N GLY A 12 47.59 2.41 18.22
CA GLY A 12 46.57 2.59 19.26
C GLY A 12 45.62 1.39 19.30
N ALA A 13 46.09 0.28 19.87
CA ALA A 13 45.25 -0.85 20.23
C ALA A 13 44.40 -0.48 21.47
N GLY A 14 43.08 -0.44 21.31
CA GLY A 14 42.11 -0.28 22.40
C GLY A 14 41.10 -1.42 22.39
N ARG A 15 41.45 -2.54 23.02
CA ARG A 15 40.52 -3.58 23.45
C ARG A 15 39.76 -3.09 24.68
N THR A 16 38.44 -3.17 24.64
CA THR A 16 37.61 -3.26 25.86
C THR A 16 36.64 -4.43 25.70
N ASP A 17 37.02 -5.54 26.34
CA ASP A 17 36.11 -6.61 26.75
C ASP A 17 35.33 -6.14 27.99
N GLY A 18 34.06 -6.56 28.10
CA GLY A 18 33.36 -6.60 29.39
C GLY A 18 31.92 -6.07 29.32
N GLY A 19 30.95 -6.96 29.16
CA GLY A 19 29.54 -6.58 29.23
C GLY A 19 28.57 -7.74 29.08
N THR A 20 28.65 -8.68 30.02
CA THR A 20 27.58 -9.56 30.51
C THR A 20 26.32 -9.76 29.64
N ARG A 21 26.17 -11.00 29.20
CA ARG A 21 24.92 -11.63 28.75
C ARG A 21 23.87 -11.54 29.85
N SER A 22 22.87 -10.69 29.66
CA SER A 22 21.57 -10.84 30.32
C SER A 22 20.64 -11.53 29.34
N ALA A 23 20.42 -12.83 29.57
CA ALA A 23 19.28 -13.53 29.02
C ALA A 23 18.01 -12.82 29.54
N GLN A 24 17.37 -12.04 28.67
CA GLN A 24 16.00 -11.65 28.88
C GLN A 24 15.14 -12.84 28.49
N ASP A 25 14.73 -13.60 29.50
CA ASP A 25 13.58 -14.48 29.42
C ASP A 25 12.41 -13.70 28.84
N GLY A 26 11.99 -14.11 27.64
CA GLY A 26 10.74 -13.68 27.01
C GLY A 26 9.56 -14.23 27.81
N GLY A 27 9.31 -13.63 28.97
CA GLY A 27 8.08 -13.81 29.72
C GLY A 27 6.94 -13.24 28.89
N SER A 28 6.18 -14.12 28.25
CA SER A 28 4.82 -13.84 27.81
C SER A 28 4.05 -13.32 29.03
N LYS A 29 3.93 -11.99 29.13
CA LYS A 29 2.94 -11.38 30.01
C LYS A 29 1.59 -11.74 29.41
N ALA A 30 1.02 -12.84 29.91
CA ALA A 30 -0.41 -12.98 29.96
C ALA A 30 -0.92 -11.74 30.70
N SER A 31 -1.41 -10.77 29.92
CA SER A 31 -2.13 -9.63 30.47
C SER A 31 -3.27 -10.20 31.28
N ASP A 32 -3.22 -9.91 32.58
CA ASP A 32 -4.26 -10.19 33.55
C ASP A 32 -5.59 -9.67 33.02
N SER A 33 -6.44 -10.59 32.53
CA SER A 33 -7.80 -10.35 32.05
C SER A 33 -8.74 -10.06 33.21
N GLY A 34 -8.34 -9.18 34.12
CA GLY A 34 -9.23 -8.57 35.08
C GLY A 34 -10.27 -7.78 34.30
N ILE A 35 -11.53 -8.20 34.38
CA ILE A 35 -12.70 -7.47 33.87
C ILE A 35 -12.81 -6.17 34.68
N VAL A 36 -11.98 -5.17 34.34
CA VAL A 36 -12.13 -3.81 34.83
C VAL A 36 -13.41 -3.28 34.22
N GLY A 37 -14.31 -2.76 35.06
CA GLY A 37 -15.65 -2.29 34.69
C GLY A 37 -15.63 -1.54 33.36
N ARG A 38 -16.31 -2.12 32.36
CA ARG A 38 -16.53 -1.47 31.08
C ARG A 38 -17.58 -0.40 31.29
N ASP A 39 -17.12 0.80 31.64
CA ASP A 39 -17.96 2.00 31.69
C ASP A 39 -18.60 2.25 30.31
N ALA A 40 -19.68 3.02 30.31
CA ALA A 40 -20.35 3.51 29.09
C ALA A 40 -19.42 4.24 28.10
N SER A 41 -18.16 4.52 28.49
CA SER A 41 -17.10 5.01 27.62
C SER A 41 -16.76 4.06 26.47
N PHE A 42 -16.98 2.75 26.60
CA PHE A 42 -16.65 1.82 25.51
C PHE A 42 -17.41 2.12 24.21
N SER A 43 -18.69 2.51 24.30
CA SER A 43 -19.47 2.93 23.12
C SER A 43 -19.06 4.30 22.60
N ALA A 44 -18.49 5.16 23.45
CA ALA A 44 -17.93 6.44 23.02
C ALA A 44 -16.58 6.26 22.28
N ASP A 45 -15.76 5.30 22.73
CA ASP A 45 -14.45 4.99 22.14
C ASP A 45 -14.52 4.03 20.93
N ASP A 46 -15.67 3.41 20.73
CA ASP A 46 -15.97 2.48 19.65
C ASP A 46 -17.41 2.64 19.12
N PRO A 47 -17.70 3.79 18.46
CA PRO A 47 -19.03 4.07 17.94
C PRO A 47 -19.45 3.07 16.86
N PRO A 48 -20.75 3.00 16.51
CA PRO A 48 -21.21 2.30 15.32
C PRO A 48 -20.44 2.73 14.07
N ALA A 49 -20.27 1.81 13.12
CA ALA A 49 -19.64 2.14 11.85
C ALA A 49 -20.40 3.27 11.15
N ARG A 50 -19.67 4.19 10.52
CA ARG A 50 -20.26 5.19 9.62
C ARG A 50 -20.17 4.67 8.21
N ILE A 51 -21.18 4.93 7.40
CA ILE A 51 -21.21 4.53 6.00
C ILE A 51 -20.98 5.76 5.14
N CYS A 52 -19.96 5.70 4.28
CA CYS A 52 -19.66 6.71 3.27
C CYS A 52 -20.14 6.20 1.92
N GLY A 53 -21.14 6.87 1.36
CA GLY A 53 -21.71 6.53 0.05
C GLY A 53 -20.88 7.04 -1.13
N PRO A 54 -21.24 6.66 -2.37
CA PRO A 54 -20.62 7.16 -3.61
C PRO A 54 -20.79 8.67 -3.80
N ASP A 55 -21.74 9.28 -3.10
CA ASP A 55 -21.94 10.74 -3.04
C ASP A 55 -20.98 11.44 -2.06
N GLY A 56 -20.11 10.69 -1.36
CA GLY A 56 -19.28 11.18 -0.27
C GLY A 56 -20.07 11.52 1.00
N GLY A 57 -21.38 11.21 1.03
CA GLY A 57 -22.23 11.47 2.17
C GLY A 57 -21.98 10.46 3.29
N GLU A 58 -21.72 10.96 4.49
CA GLU A 58 -21.68 10.14 5.70
C GLU A 58 -23.10 9.87 6.22
N ARG A 59 -23.38 8.61 6.55
CA ARG A 59 -24.62 8.21 7.22
C ARG A 59 -24.27 7.30 8.40
N PRO A 60 -25.04 7.35 9.51
CA PRO A 60 -24.90 6.36 10.57
C PRO A 60 -25.12 4.96 9.99
N GLY A 61 -24.22 4.04 10.30
CA GLY A 61 -24.46 2.62 10.05
C GLY A 61 -25.55 2.08 10.97
N PRO A 62 -25.96 0.81 10.76
CA PRO A 62 -26.92 0.16 11.64
C PRO A 62 -26.39 0.13 13.08
N GLU A 63 -27.22 0.55 14.03
CA GLU A 63 -26.86 0.43 15.44
C GLU A 63 -26.69 -1.05 15.80
N PRO A 64 -25.57 -1.43 16.44
CA PRO A 64 -25.43 -2.77 16.97
C PRO A 64 -26.51 -3.02 18.03
N GLY A 65 -27.19 -4.16 17.95
CA GLY A 65 -28.09 -4.58 19.01
C GLY A 65 -27.34 -4.90 20.32
N GLY A 66 -28.08 -5.19 21.39
CA GLY A 66 -27.51 -5.54 22.70
C GLY A 66 -27.28 -4.32 23.61
N ALA A 67 -26.58 -4.54 24.71
CA ALA A 67 -26.21 -3.48 25.66
C ALA A 67 -24.89 -2.82 25.25
N ALA A 68 -24.63 -1.60 25.71
CA ALA A 68 -23.40 -0.85 25.39
C ALA A 68 -22.12 -1.63 25.75
N GLU A 69 -22.14 -2.29 26.91
CA GLU A 69 -21.07 -3.12 27.46
C GLU A 69 -20.98 -4.52 26.82
N CYS A 70 -22.08 -4.97 26.21
CA CYS A 70 -22.24 -6.27 25.57
C CYS A 70 -22.94 -6.14 24.22
N PRO A 71 -22.29 -5.49 23.25
CA PRO A 71 -22.88 -5.28 21.96
C PRO A 71 -22.94 -6.61 21.20
N ALA A 72 -24.10 -6.90 20.63
CA ALA A 72 -24.44 -8.19 20.05
C ALA A 72 -23.57 -8.55 18.84
N ASP A 73 -23.01 -7.55 18.15
CA ASP A 73 -22.13 -7.78 17.00
C ASP A 73 -20.73 -8.28 17.39
N LYS A 74 -20.28 -8.08 18.64
CA LYS A 74 -18.90 -8.41 19.06
C LYS A 74 -18.75 -9.69 19.86
N ASN A 75 -19.84 -10.22 20.43
CA ASN A 75 -19.84 -11.44 21.25
C ASN A 75 -18.68 -11.48 22.27
N LEU A 76 -18.53 -10.40 23.03
CA LEU A 76 -17.40 -10.22 23.94
C LEU A 76 -17.45 -11.25 25.09
N GLU A 77 -16.27 -11.66 25.56
CA GLU A 77 -16.13 -12.56 26.70
C GLU A 77 -16.95 -12.08 27.91
N GLY A 78 -17.67 -13.03 28.52
CA GLY A 78 -18.53 -12.78 29.67
C GLY A 78 -19.90 -12.19 29.34
N CYS A 79 -20.17 -11.79 28.10
CA CYS A 79 -21.50 -11.28 27.74
C CYS A 79 -22.54 -12.40 27.63
N PRO A 80 -23.83 -12.12 27.92
CA PRO A 80 -24.89 -13.11 27.75
C PRO A 80 -24.95 -13.63 26.32
N CYS A 81 -25.20 -14.93 26.17
CA CYS A 81 -25.36 -15.58 24.86
C CYS A 81 -26.64 -16.43 24.83
N PRO A 82 -27.27 -16.60 23.66
CA PRO A 82 -28.62 -17.15 23.57
C PRO A 82 -28.67 -18.67 23.83
N THR A 83 -27.71 -19.43 23.29
CA THR A 83 -27.77 -20.90 23.31
C THR A 83 -26.45 -21.52 23.76
N VAL A 84 -26.44 -22.21 24.91
CA VAL A 84 -25.25 -22.95 25.37
C VAL A 84 -24.81 -23.96 24.32
N GLY A 85 -23.51 -23.93 24.01
CA GLY A 85 -22.87 -24.77 23.00
C GLY A 85 -22.70 -24.10 21.64
N GLU A 86 -23.41 -23.01 21.36
CA GLU A 86 -23.29 -22.20 20.13
C GLU A 86 -21.91 -21.56 20.01
N SER A 87 -21.42 -21.42 18.78
CA SER A 87 -20.20 -20.68 18.45
C SER A 87 -20.52 -19.52 17.53
N ALA A 88 -19.88 -18.37 17.77
CA ALA A 88 -20.05 -17.18 16.94
C ALA A 88 -18.71 -16.45 16.76
N ALA A 89 -18.63 -15.63 15.70
CA ALA A 89 -17.52 -14.71 15.50
C ALA A 89 -17.48 -13.70 16.64
N CYS A 90 -16.27 -13.41 17.15
CA CYS A 90 -16.07 -12.46 18.23
C CYS A 90 -14.94 -11.47 17.90
N TRP A 91 -15.06 -10.25 18.41
CA TRP A 91 -14.12 -9.18 18.12
C TRP A 91 -13.83 -8.33 19.36
N PRO A 92 -12.65 -8.49 20.00
CA PRO A 92 -12.29 -7.71 21.18
C PRO A 92 -11.76 -6.30 20.82
N GLY A 93 -11.42 -6.05 19.55
CA GLY A 93 -10.88 -4.77 19.08
C GLY A 93 -11.94 -3.69 18.82
N LYS A 94 -11.51 -2.58 18.22
CA LYS A 94 -12.41 -1.52 17.72
C LYS A 94 -13.06 -1.91 16.40
N ARG A 95 -14.33 -1.55 16.17
CA ARG A 95 -15.10 -1.84 14.95
C ARG A 95 -14.43 -1.33 13.69
N VAL A 96 -13.80 -0.15 13.76
CA VAL A 96 -13.06 0.44 12.63
C VAL A 96 -11.95 -0.47 12.08
N ASN A 97 -11.45 -1.40 12.90
CA ASN A 97 -10.38 -2.32 12.52
C ASN A 97 -10.87 -3.76 12.25
N ARG A 98 -12.17 -4.03 12.40
CA ARG A 98 -12.72 -5.39 12.31
C ARG A 98 -12.75 -5.88 10.87
N GLU A 99 -12.29 -7.11 10.64
CA GLU A 99 -12.26 -7.73 9.29
C GLU A 99 -11.54 -6.87 8.24
N ARG A 100 -10.53 -6.10 8.67
CA ARG A 100 -9.71 -5.27 7.79
C ARG A 100 -8.31 -5.84 7.69
N GLY A 101 -7.87 -6.10 6.46
CA GLY A 101 -6.57 -6.66 6.19
C GLY A 101 -6.21 -7.88 7.02
N LEU A 102 -5.15 -7.80 7.83
CA LEU A 102 -4.78 -8.92 8.70
C LEU A 102 -5.71 -9.08 9.91
N CYS A 103 -6.45 -8.03 10.28
CA CYS A 103 -7.41 -8.12 11.37
C CYS A 103 -8.56 -9.04 10.97
N ARG A 104 -8.82 -10.00 11.84
CA ARG A 104 -9.89 -10.98 11.67
C ARG A 104 -10.51 -11.31 12.99
N ASP A 105 -11.78 -11.64 12.93
CA ASP A 105 -12.53 -12.13 14.08
C ASP A 105 -11.94 -13.43 14.61
N GLY A 106 -12.11 -13.60 15.92
CA GLY A 106 -11.92 -14.88 16.57
C GLY A 106 -13.22 -15.67 16.60
N THR A 107 -13.23 -16.76 17.35
CA THR A 107 -14.43 -17.52 17.68
C THR A 107 -14.61 -17.57 19.19
N ALA A 108 -15.82 -17.28 19.65
CA ALA A 108 -16.24 -17.49 21.03
C ALA A 108 -17.32 -18.57 21.07
N ARG A 109 -17.40 -19.29 22.20
CA ARG A 109 -18.41 -20.32 22.45
C ARG A 109 -19.29 -19.92 23.62
N CYS A 110 -20.59 -20.12 23.49
CA CYS A 110 -21.55 -19.90 24.55
C CYS A 110 -21.45 -21.04 25.56
N VAL A 111 -21.08 -20.74 26.81
CA VAL A 111 -20.90 -21.71 27.89
C VAL A 111 -21.89 -21.46 29.02
N ALA A 112 -22.32 -22.53 29.69
CA ALA A 112 -23.11 -22.42 30.90
C ALA A 112 -22.23 -21.94 32.07
N THR A 113 -22.77 -21.04 32.88
CA THR A 113 -22.18 -20.47 34.08
C THR A 113 -23.24 -20.46 35.19
N ASP A 114 -22.83 -20.23 36.43
CA ASP A 114 -23.77 -20.13 37.56
C ASP A 114 -24.77 -18.98 37.40
N ALA A 115 -24.44 -17.97 36.57
CA ALA A 115 -25.26 -16.80 36.29
C ALA A 115 -26.02 -16.88 34.95
N GLY A 116 -26.16 -18.07 34.36
CA GLY A 116 -26.79 -18.30 33.06
C GLY A 116 -25.77 -18.65 31.96
N SER A 117 -26.03 -18.28 30.72
CA SER A 117 -25.16 -18.55 29.57
C SER A 117 -24.32 -17.33 29.19
N ARG A 118 -23.00 -17.51 28.98
CA ARG A 118 -22.07 -16.43 28.61
C ARG A 118 -21.10 -16.84 27.51
N TRP A 119 -20.66 -15.88 26.70
CA TRP A 119 -19.58 -16.09 25.73
C TRP A 119 -18.25 -16.36 26.44
N SER A 120 -17.51 -17.35 25.96
CA SER A 120 -16.13 -17.64 26.37
C SER A 120 -15.15 -16.56 25.92
N ALA A 121 -13.87 -16.72 26.27
CA ALA A 121 -12.79 -15.97 25.65
C ALA A 121 -12.89 -16.06 24.12
N CYS A 122 -12.52 -14.95 23.47
CA CYS A 122 -12.45 -14.87 22.03
C CYS A 122 -11.12 -15.47 21.57
N GLU A 123 -11.13 -16.57 20.83
CA GLU A 123 -9.90 -17.27 20.40
C GLU A 123 -9.63 -17.06 18.92
N GLY A 124 -8.36 -16.89 18.53
CA GLY A 124 -7.95 -16.83 17.12
C GLY A 124 -8.11 -15.48 16.40
N TYR A 125 -8.56 -14.44 17.12
CA TYR A 125 -8.64 -13.08 16.59
C TYR A 125 -7.24 -12.50 16.30
N VAL A 126 -7.17 -11.51 15.41
CA VAL A 126 -5.95 -10.73 15.14
C VAL A 126 -6.26 -9.26 15.33
N LEU A 127 -5.57 -8.60 16.26
CA LEU A 127 -5.68 -7.17 16.50
C LEU A 127 -4.74 -6.37 15.58
N PRO A 128 -5.01 -5.07 15.40
CA PRO A 128 -4.09 -4.18 14.68
C PRO A 128 -2.70 -4.20 15.29
N SER A 129 -1.70 -4.19 14.41
CA SER A 129 -0.35 -3.78 14.76
C SER A 129 -0.25 -2.24 14.70
N ASP A 130 0.92 -1.69 15.03
CA ASP A 130 1.20 -0.25 14.89
C ASP A 130 1.36 0.19 13.41
N ALA A 131 1.23 -0.72 12.45
CA ALA A 131 1.32 -0.41 11.03
C ALA A 131 0.13 0.45 10.56
N SER A 132 0.44 1.65 10.04
CA SER A 132 -0.57 2.57 9.50
C SER A 132 -0.98 2.25 8.06
N VAL A 133 -0.18 1.48 7.32
CA VAL A 133 -0.37 1.12 5.90
C VAL A 133 0.20 -0.27 5.57
N GLY A 134 -0.16 -0.79 4.38
CA GLY A 134 0.37 -2.04 3.84
C GLY A 134 -0.27 -3.28 4.45
N SER A 135 0.30 -4.45 4.15
CA SER A 135 -0.30 -5.73 4.53
C SER A 135 -0.32 -6.00 6.02
N ALA A 136 0.46 -5.29 6.82
CA ALA A 136 0.42 -5.39 8.27
C ALA A 136 -0.70 -4.53 8.90
N ALA A 137 -1.29 -3.62 8.13
CA ALA A 137 -2.31 -2.71 8.61
C ALA A 137 -3.70 -3.36 8.58
N CYS A 138 -4.52 -2.98 9.56
CA CYS A 138 -5.93 -3.34 9.58
C CYS A 138 -6.77 -2.26 8.91
N LYS A 139 -6.43 -2.00 7.65
CA LYS A 139 -6.99 -0.94 6.84
C LYS A 139 -7.29 -1.44 5.43
N CYS A 140 -8.07 -0.65 4.71
CA CYS A 140 -8.25 -0.79 3.26
C CYS A 140 -6.90 -0.72 2.52
N PHE A 141 -6.77 -1.43 1.39
CA PHE A 141 -5.50 -1.58 0.62
C PHE A 141 -4.40 -2.36 1.36
N SER A 142 -4.77 -3.25 2.28
CA SER A 142 -3.79 -4.16 2.90
C SER A 142 -3.45 -5.33 1.96
N THR A 143 -4.42 -5.74 1.13
CA THR A 143 -4.26 -6.75 0.09
C THR A 143 -4.94 -6.33 -1.21
N GLY A 144 -4.37 -6.72 -2.34
CA GLY A 144 -4.97 -6.46 -3.65
C GLY A 144 -3.98 -6.48 -4.80
N ARG A 145 -4.43 -5.96 -5.94
CA ARG A 145 -3.61 -5.75 -7.13
C ARG A 145 -4.19 -4.65 -8.02
N TRP A 146 -3.33 -3.74 -8.47
CA TRP A 146 -3.62 -2.84 -9.58
C TRP A 146 -2.76 -3.25 -10.77
N ARG A 147 -3.42 -3.80 -11.79
CA ARG A 147 -2.77 -4.34 -12.98
C ARG A 147 -2.87 -3.35 -14.13
N LEU A 148 -1.71 -2.97 -14.64
CA LEU A 148 -1.55 -2.20 -15.87
C LEU A 148 -0.93 -3.12 -16.94
N SER A 149 -1.56 -3.20 -18.12
CA SER A 149 -1.14 -4.14 -19.18
C SER A 149 0.13 -3.71 -19.92
N ASN A 150 0.44 -2.41 -19.95
CA ASN A 150 1.65 -1.89 -20.58
C ASN A 150 2.17 -0.69 -19.80
N LEU A 151 3.45 -0.74 -19.43
CA LEU A 151 4.10 0.34 -18.72
C LEU A 151 5.40 0.77 -19.39
N ALA A 152 5.66 0.35 -20.63
CA ALA A 152 6.89 0.70 -21.31
C ALA A 152 6.83 2.13 -21.87
N PRO A 153 7.71 3.05 -21.42
CA PRO A 153 7.91 4.32 -22.10
C PRO A 153 8.86 4.14 -23.30
N CYS A 154 8.75 5.06 -24.24
CA CYS A 154 9.65 5.22 -25.37
C CYS A 154 10.50 6.47 -25.18
N VAL A 155 11.76 6.40 -25.61
CA VAL A 155 12.70 7.53 -25.57
C VAL A 155 13.13 7.84 -27.00
N TYR A 156 13.04 9.12 -27.38
CA TYR A 156 13.46 9.62 -28.69
C TYR A 156 14.47 10.76 -28.53
N SER A 157 15.72 10.50 -28.91
CA SER A 157 16.78 11.50 -28.98
C SER A 157 16.74 12.15 -30.38
N ALA A 158 16.21 13.36 -30.45
CA ALA A 158 15.98 14.06 -31.71
C ALA A 158 17.28 14.66 -32.29
N PRO A 159 17.35 14.94 -33.60
CA PRO A 159 18.53 15.55 -34.24
C PRO A 159 18.93 16.91 -33.65
N SER A 160 17.99 17.63 -33.04
CA SER A 160 18.25 18.89 -32.33
C SER A 160 19.05 18.74 -31.03
N GLY A 161 19.20 17.52 -30.51
CA GLY A 161 19.74 17.23 -29.18
C GLY A 161 18.68 17.25 -28.06
N ASN A 162 17.41 17.43 -28.39
CA ASN A 162 16.30 17.24 -27.46
C ASN A 162 16.04 15.75 -27.21
N VAL A 163 15.59 15.43 -26.01
CA VAL A 163 15.18 14.09 -25.60
C VAL A 163 13.71 14.14 -25.23
N TYR A 164 12.93 13.23 -25.79
CA TYR A 164 11.51 13.10 -25.51
C TYR A 164 11.23 11.73 -24.90
N VAL A 165 10.42 11.70 -23.85
CA VAL A 165 9.86 10.46 -23.30
C VAL A 165 8.35 10.45 -23.55
N TYR A 166 7.81 9.32 -24.02
CA TYR A 166 6.39 9.20 -24.36
C TYR A 166 5.89 7.77 -24.15
N SER A 167 4.58 7.55 -24.17
CA SER A 167 3.99 6.21 -24.10
C SER A 167 4.32 5.39 -25.35
N SER A 168 4.67 4.13 -25.17
CA SER A 168 4.61 3.16 -26.26
C SER A 168 3.17 2.86 -26.70
N VAL A 169 2.99 2.22 -27.85
CA VAL A 169 1.70 1.73 -28.33
C VAL A 169 1.66 0.21 -28.19
N PRO A 170 0.65 -0.39 -27.51
CA PRO A 170 0.51 -1.84 -27.49
C PRO A 170 0.16 -2.35 -28.89
N ILE A 171 0.91 -3.35 -29.37
CA ILE A 171 0.65 -4.00 -30.67
C ILE A 171 0.05 -5.39 -30.50
N GLU A 172 0.49 -6.13 -29.48
CA GLU A 172 0.02 -7.47 -29.10
C GLU A 172 0.22 -7.64 -27.58
N PRO A 173 -0.42 -8.62 -26.92
CA PRO A 173 -0.22 -8.87 -25.50
C PRO A 173 1.27 -9.03 -25.14
N GLY A 174 1.79 -8.14 -24.28
CA GLY A 174 3.19 -8.13 -23.85
C GLY A 174 4.18 -7.54 -24.87
N ARG A 175 3.72 -7.00 -26.01
CA ARG A 175 4.55 -6.33 -27.02
C ARG A 175 4.07 -4.91 -27.27
N PHE A 176 5.02 -4.01 -27.40
CA PHE A 176 4.79 -2.60 -27.60
C PHE A 176 5.71 -2.03 -28.68
N ASP A 177 5.29 -0.94 -29.30
CA ASP A 177 6.01 -0.24 -30.36
C ASP A 177 6.20 1.25 -29.98
N CYS A 178 7.36 1.80 -30.33
CA CYS A 178 7.65 3.22 -30.21
C CYS A 178 7.34 4.00 -31.50
N GLY A 179 6.91 3.29 -32.55
CA GLY A 179 6.63 3.85 -33.85
C GLY A 179 7.90 4.11 -34.65
N SER A 180 7.78 4.02 -35.97
CA SER A 180 8.82 4.46 -36.90
C SER A 180 8.52 5.88 -37.39
N GLY A 181 9.56 6.70 -37.63
CA GLY A 181 9.38 8.03 -38.23
C GLY A 181 8.81 9.08 -37.27
N VAL A 182 9.18 8.98 -35.99
CA VAL A 182 8.80 9.94 -34.94
C VAL A 182 9.22 11.36 -35.34
N THR A 183 8.29 12.30 -35.32
CA THR A 183 8.54 13.72 -35.59
C THR A 183 9.12 14.42 -34.36
N GLU A 184 9.73 15.58 -34.54
CA GLU A 184 10.10 16.47 -33.44
C GLU A 184 9.14 17.67 -33.39
N PRO A 185 8.38 17.87 -32.28
CA PRO A 185 8.20 16.95 -31.16
C PRO A 185 7.35 15.71 -31.55
N PRO A 186 7.45 14.61 -30.79
CA PRO A 186 6.57 13.46 -30.97
C PRO A 186 5.10 13.84 -30.76
N ALA A 187 4.21 13.33 -31.59
CA ALA A 187 2.78 13.44 -31.36
C ALA A 187 2.35 12.48 -30.24
N VAL A 188 1.34 12.87 -29.46
CA VAL A 188 0.74 11.98 -28.46
C VAL A 188 0.10 10.78 -29.16
N PRO A 189 0.45 9.53 -28.79
CA PRO A 189 -0.20 8.36 -29.36
C PRO A 189 -1.70 8.36 -29.11
N SER A 190 -2.48 8.06 -30.15
CA SER A 190 -3.95 8.05 -30.07
C SER A 190 -4.52 6.80 -29.39
N ALA A 191 -3.75 5.71 -29.38
CA ALA A 191 -4.10 4.49 -28.65
C ALA A 191 -3.94 4.69 -27.14
N SER A 192 -4.75 3.99 -26.35
CA SER A 192 -4.52 3.88 -24.91
C SER A 192 -3.18 3.19 -24.67
N TRP A 193 -2.42 3.72 -23.71
CA TRP A 193 -1.12 3.19 -23.34
C TRP A 193 -1.27 1.86 -22.61
N SER A 194 -2.19 1.79 -21.65
CA SER A 194 -2.39 0.62 -20.79
C SER A 194 -3.86 0.39 -20.44
N ASP A 195 -4.30 -0.87 -20.45
CA ASP A 195 -5.53 -1.26 -19.75
C ASP A 195 -5.30 -1.21 -18.24
N SER A 196 -6.37 -1.01 -17.47
CA SER A 196 -6.32 -0.82 -16.02
C SER A 196 -7.36 -1.71 -15.32
N THR A 197 -6.91 -2.57 -14.41
CA THR A 197 -7.79 -3.43 -13.60
C THR A 197 -7.41 -3.36 -12.13
N LEU A 198 -8.37 -3.04 -11.26
CA LEU A 198 -8.19 -2.98 -9.81
C LEU A 198 -8.89 -4.15 -9.12
N ARG A 199 -8.22 -4.72 -8.11
CA ARG A 199 -8.82 -5.62 -7.13
C ARG A 199 -8.27 -5.27 -5.75
N VAL A 200 -9.11 -4.88 -4.80
CA VAL A 200 -8.68 -4.51 -3.44
C VAL A 200 -9.62 -5.09 -2.40
N ASP A 201 -9.19 -5.15 -1.15
CA ASP A 201 -9.88 -5.80 -0.03
C ASP A 201 -11.00 -5.00 0.62
N CYS A 202 -11.39 -3.89 0.01
CA CYS A 202 -12.35 -2.94 0.57
C CYS A 202 -13.13 -2.23 -0.53
N SER A 203 -14.28 -1.68 -0.19
CA SER A 203 -15.09 -0.82 -1.06
C SER A 203 -14.89 0.64 -0.70
N GLY A 204 -15.08 1.57 -1.64
CA GLY A 204 -15.00 3.00 -1.38
C GLY A 204 -14.76 3.88 -2.61
N GLN A 205 -14.51 5.16 -2.34
CA GLN A 205 -14.12 6.14 -3.35
C GLN A 205 -12.60 6.33 -3.32
N PHE A 206 -11.94 6.04 -4.44
CA PHE A 206 -10.49 6.11 -4.56
C PHE A 206 -10.09 7.06 -5.67
N ARG A 207 -8.97 7.76 -5.46
CA ARG A 207 -8.19 8.43 -6.49
C ARG A 207 -6.91 7.63 -6.67
N LEU A 208 -6.82 6.95 -7.80
CA LEU A 208 -5.64 6.16 -8.17
C LEU A 208 -4.79 7.00 -9.11
N CYS A 209 -3.49 7.08 -8.83
CA CYS A 209 -2.56 7.81 -9.67
C CYS A 209 -1.41 6.90 -10.09
N TYR A 210 -1.10 6.91 -11.38
CA TYR A 210 0.13 6.37 -11.92
C TYR A 210 1.05 7.52 -12.32
N THR A 211 2.26 7.55 -11.78
CA THR A 211 3.22 8.64 -12.01
C THR A 211 4.55 8.06 -12.48
N ILE A 212 5.14 8.61 -13.55
CA ILE A 212 6.51 8.29 -13.95
C ILE A 212 7.42 9.45 -13.58
N LYS A 213 8.52 9.15 -12.89
CA LYS A 213 9.52 10.11 -12.46
C LYS A 213 10.91 9.76 -12.99
N ALA A 214 11.76 10.77 -13.16
CA ALA A 214 13.18 10.57 -13.44
C ALA A 214 13.98 10.59 -12.13
N GLY A 215 14.62 9.46 -11.78
CA GLY A 215 15.29 9.27 -10.50
C GLY A 215 15.54 7.78 -10.19
N HIS A 216 15.95 7.48 -8.96
CA HIS A 216 16.31 6.11 -8.57
C HIS A 216 15.23 5.48 -7.70
N VAL A 217 14.66 4.35 -8.15
CA VAL A 217 13.59 3.65 -7.41
C VAL A 217 14.00 3.24 -5.99
N ALA A 218 15.29 2.96 -5.77
CA ALA A 218 15.84 2.54 -4.48
C ALA A 218 16.01 3.70 -3.49
N ALA A 219 15.98 4.94 -3.98
CA ALA A 219 16.11 6.15 -3.18
C ALA A 219 15.21 7.25 -3.79
N PRO A 220 13.88 7.08 -3.78
CA PRO A 220 12.97 8.03 -4.38
C PRO A 220 13.07 9.37 -3.65
N ASN A 221 13.12 10.46 -4.40
CA ASN A 221 13.19 11.82 -3.87
C ASN A 221 11.88 12.57 -4.19
N PRO A 222 11.28 13.30 -3.23
CA PRO A 222 10.15 14.19 -3.51
C PRO A 222 10.40 15.20 -4.65
N ASP A 223 11.66 15.59 -4.87
CA ASP A 223 12.09 16.52 -5.92
C ASP A 223 12.40 15.83 -7.26
N ASP A 224 12.19 14.51 -7.39
CA ASP A 224 12.31 13.83 -8.67
C ASP A 224 11.26 14.35 -9.64
N CYS A 225 11.71 14.82 -10.80
CA CYS A 225 10.84 15.43 -11.79
C CYS A 225 9.87 14.40 -12.37
N THR A 226 8.64 14.84 -12.65
CA THR A 226 7.56 13.98 -13.15
C THR A 226 7.47 14.09 -14.66
N LEU A 227 7.61 12.97 -15.37
CA LEU A 227 7.42 12.88 -16.81
C LEU A 227 5.96 12.82 -17.21
N MET A 228 5.18 12.07 -16.44
CA MET A 228 3.75 11.87 -16.66
C MET A 228 3.08 11.53 -15.34
N GLN A 229 1.87 12.04 -15.17
CA GLN A 229 0.95 11.61 -14.13
C GLN A 229 -0.44 11.44 -14.75
N HIS A 230 -1.07 10.29 -14.49
CA HIS A 230 -2.47 10.07 -14.79
C HIS A 230 -3.18 9.67 -13.50
N CYS A 231 -4.25 10.37 -13.16
CA CYS A 231 -5.09 10.05 -12.02
C CYS A 231 -6.52 9.83 -12.47
N GLU A 232 -7.18 8.83 -11.90
CA GLU A 232 -8.61 8.59 -12.07
C GLU A 232 -9.29 8.48 -10.70
N ASP A 233 -10.48 9.06 -10.61
CA ASP A 233 -11.35 8.91 -9.45
C ASP A 233 -12.34 7.77 -9.76
N VAL A 234 -12.44 6.80 -8.86
CA VAL A 234 -13.26 5.60 -9.04
C VAL A 234 -14.05 5.27 -7.77
N TRP A 235 -15.32 4.92 -7.96
CA TRP A 235 -16.08 4.20 -6.95
C TRP A 235 -15.87 2.70 -7.14
N TYR A 236 -15.30 2.05 -6.14
CA TYR A 236 -15.07 0.61 -6.13
C TYR A 236 -16.09 -0.06 -5.23
N GLU A 237 -17.07 -0.72 -5.85
CA GLU A 237 -18.31 -1.13 -5.18
C GLU A 237 -18.15 -2.39 -4.33
N GLN A 238 -17.38 -3.37 -4.81
CA GLN A 238 -17.30 -4.69 -4.20
C GLN A 238 -15.85 -5.09 -3.88
N ALA A 239 -15.53 -5.11 -2.58
CA ALA A 239 -14.31 -5.69 -2.05
C ALA A 239 -14.00 -7.07 -2.67
N GLY A 240 -12.79 -7.23 -3.18
CA GLY A 240 -12.26 -8.47 -3.72
C GLY A 240 -12.68 -8.78 -5.17
N ALA A 241 -13.49 -7.95 -5.83
CA ALA A 241 -13.90 -8.14 -7.22
C ALA A 241 -12.90 -7.48 -8.21
N ASP A 242 -12.68 -8.07 -9.38
CA ASP A 242 -11.95 -7.35 -10.43
C ASP A 242 -12.84 -6.23 -11.00
N GLN A 243 -12.37 -4.98 -10.97
CA GLN A 243 -13.01 -3.84 -11.60
C GLN A 243 -12.14 -3.30 -12.72
N MET A 244 -12.69 -3.24 -13.93
CA MET A 244 -12.05 -2.57 -15.06
C MET A 244 -12.16 -1.05 -14.87
N LEU A 245 -11.03 -0.37 -14.97
CA LEU A 245 -10.94 1.09 -14.84
C LEU A 245 -10.76 1.73 -16.22
N GLN A 246 -10.68 3.06 -16.29
CA GLN A 246 -10.39 3.69 -17.57
C GLN A 246 -8.95 3.33 -18.01
N PRO A 247 -8.73 2.98 -19.29
CA PRO A 247 -7.38 2.78 -19.79
C PRO A 247 -6.55 4.07 -19.64
N LEU A 248 -5.27 3.92 -19.29
CA LEU A 248 -4.35 5.06 -19.28
C LEU A 248 -4.17 5.55 -20.72
N PRO A 249 -4.35 6.85 -20.98
CA PRO A 249 -4.20 7.40 -22.32
C PRO A 249 -2.72 7.40 -22.76
N GLY A 250 -2.50 7.51 -24.08
CA GLY A 250 -1.18 7.86 -24.60
C GLY A 250 -0.73 9.23 -24.08
N TRP A 251 0.58 9.42 -23.95
CA TRP A 251 1.18 10.63 -23.37
C TRP A 251 2.56 10.95 -23.97
N VAL A 252 2.97 12.21 -23.87
CA VAL A 252 4.32 12.70 -24.19
C VAL A 252 4.73 13.64 -23.06
N ALA A 253 5.93 13.47 -22.51
CA ALA A 253 6.45 14.34 -21.46
C ALA A 253 6.66 15.76 -22.00
N SER A 254 6.21 16.75 -21.24
CA SER A 254 6.34 18.18 -21.60
C SER A 254 7.68 18.78 -21.17
N ASP A 255 8.35 18.18 -20.18
CA ASP A 255 9.63 18.64 -19.64
C ASP A 255 10.81 17.91 -20.31
N LEU A 256 11.56 18.67 -21.13
CA LEU A 256 12.73 18.17 -21.85
C LEU A 256 13.95 17.93 -20.94
N GLU A 257 14.10 18.70 -19.87
CA GLU A 257 15.18 18.50 -18.90
C GLU A 257 14.93 17.22 -18.11
N CYS A 258 13.68 17.03 -17.67
CA CYS A 258 13.28 15.79 -17.01
C CYS A 258 13.43 14.58 -17.93
N SER A 259 13.05 14.71 -19.19
CA SER A 259 13.22 13.67 -20.21
C SER A 259 14.69 13.30 -20.42
N ARG A 260 15.58 14.29 -20.47
CA ARG A 260 17.03 14.06 -20.54
C ARG A 260 17.57 13.39 -19.28
N ARG A 261 17.12 13.80 -18.09
CA ARG A 261 17.49 13.14 -16.84
C ARG A 261 17.05 11.67 -16.86
N PHE A 262 15.82 11.39 -17.31
CA PHE A 262 15.31 10.03 -17.42
C PHE A 262 16.15 9.16 -18.36
N GLU A 263 16.56 9.67 -19.52
CA GLU A 263 17.45 8.95 -20.44
C GLU A 263 18.81 8.65 -19.77
N GLN A 264 19.34 9.57 -18.97
CA GLN A 264 20.66 9.41 -18.35
C GLN A 264 20.67 8.45 -17.15
N VAL A 265 19.70 8.57 -16.24
CA VAL A 265 19.70 7.85 -14.96
C VAL A 265 18.58 6.82 -14.84
N GLY A 266 17.71 6.72 -15.84
CA GLY A 266 16.48 5.96 -15.76
C GLY A 266 15.41 6.69 -14.96
N GLY A 267 14.45 5.93 -14.47
CA GLY A 267 13.36 6.46 -13.67
C GLY A 267 12.60 5.40 -12.93
N TYR A 268 11.42 5.75 -12.45
CA TYR A 268 10.52 4.81 -11.82
C TYR A 268 9.07 5.20 -12.01
N GLY A 269 8.21 4.19 -12.07
CA GLY A 269 6.77 4.35 -11.99
C GLY A 269 6.30 4.20 -10.55
N GLU A 270 5.44 5.10 -10.08
CA GLU A 270 4.75 5.01 -8.78
C GLU A 270 3.26 4.76 -9.02
N MET A 271 2.73 3.79 -8.29
CA MET A 271 1.30 3.63 -8.12
C MET A 271 0.92 4.14 -6.74
N SER A 272 -0.01 5.09 -6.68
CA SER A 272 -0.51 5.65 -5.43
C SER A 272 -2.03 5.69 -5.36
N VAL A 273 -2.53 5.68 -4.13
CA VAL A 273 -3.96 5.82 -3.85
C VAL A 273 -4.18 6.89 -2.79
N ARG A 274 -5.25 7.64 -2.95
CA ARG A 274 -5.89 8.41 -1.88
C ARG A 274 -7.39 8.16 -1.90
N GLY A 275 -8.09 8.18 -0.79
CA GLY A 275 -9.55 8.03 -0.85
C GLY A 275 -10.21 7.88 0.50
N THR A 276 -11.44 7.38 0.44
CA THR A 276 -12.25 7.07 1.61
C THR A 276 -12.95 5.74 1.39
N SER A 277 -12.84 4.81 2.34
CA SER A 277 -13.57 3.54 2.28
C SER A 277 -15.08 3.75 2.52
N ILE A 278 -15.89 2.72 2.24
CA ILE A 278 -17.32 2.71 2.58
C ILE A 278 -17.57 2.87 4.09
N ASP A 279 -16.56 2.64 4.93
CA ASP A 279 -16.64 2.82 6.39
C ASP A 279 -16.14 4.19 6.87
N CYS A 280 -16.03 5.15 5.95
CA CYS A 280 -15.52 6.49 6.19
C CYS A 280 -14.08 6.53 6.71
N GLU A 281 -13.29 5.50 6.41
CA GLU A 281 -11.88 5.45 6.76
C GLU A 281 -11.06 6.15 5.67
N PRO A 282 -10.18 7.11 6.02
CA PRO A 282 -9.29 7.71 5.05
C PRO A 282 -8.26 6.67 4.57
N ILE A 283 -7.99 6.69 3.27
CA ILE A 283 -6.98 5.88 2.60
C ILE A 283 -5.88 6.84 2.17
N ASP A 284 -4.80 6.87 2.91
CA ASP A 284 -3.63 7.73 2.73
C ASP A 284 -2.40 7.09 3.42
N ASP A 285 -1.27 7.78 3.40
CA ASP A 285 -0.02 7.32 4.03
C ASP A 285 -0.01 7.42 5.58
N GLY A 286 -1.13 7.82 6.19
CA GLY A 286 -1.26 8.13 7.61
C GLY A 286 -0.93 9.57 7.97
N ALA A 287 -0.36 10.35 7.05
CA ALA A 287 -0.13 11.79 7.19
C ALA A 287 -1.10 12.63 6.32
N GLY A 288 -2.02 11.98 5.61
CA GLY A 288 -2.99 12.63 4.71
C GLY A 288 -2.52 12.74 3.26
N GLU A 289 -1.30 12.27 2.95
CA GLU A 289 -0.72 12.28 1.61
C GLU A 289 -1.03 10.96 0.86
N PRO A 290 -0.94 10.95 -0.49
CA PRO A 290 -1.20 9.72 -1.25
C PRO A 290 -0.31 8.55 -0.82
N TYR A 291 -0.94 7.42 -0.52
CA TYR A 291 -0.23 6.19 -0.18
C TYR A 291 0.40 5.59 -1.43
N VAL A 292 1.74 5.65 -1.55
CA VAL A 292 2.50 4.96 -2.61
C VAL A 292 2.75 3.51 -2.20
N PHE A 293 2.05 2.60 -2.85
CA PHE A 293 2.07 1.19 -2.49
C PHE A 293 2.95 0.33 -3.40
N TYR A 294 3.28 0.81 -4.59
CA TYR A 294 4.12 0.08 -5.51
C TYR A 294 5.00 1.03 -6.31
N ARG A 295 6.24 0.60 -6.54
CA ARG A 295 7.19 1.25 -7.42
C ARG A 295 7.80 0.24 -8.37
N THR A 296 8.00 0.63 -9.62
CA THR A 296 8.73 -0.17 -10.62
C THR A 296 9.87 0.64 -11.19
N ALA A 297 11.04 0.02 -11.38
CA ALA A 297 12.18 0.68 -11.98
C ALA A 297 12.02 0.75 -13.51
N TYR A 298 12.42 1.88 -14.08
CA TYR A 298 12.65 2.02 -15.52
C TYR A 298 14.15 2.14 -15.78
N CYS A 299 14.62 1.27 -16.67
CA CYS A 299 16.03 1.22 -16.99
C CYS A 299 16.45 2.39 -17.88
N PRO A 300 17.62 2.98 -17.63
CA PRO A 300 18.29 3.78 -18.64
C PRO A 300 18.60 2.91 -19.89
N PRO A 301 18.68 3.51 -21.09
CA PRO A 301 18.97 2.78 -22.32
C PRO A 301 20.30 2.00 -22.29
N THR A 302 21.27 2.42 -21.48
CA THR A 302 22.55 1.73 -21.28
C THR A 302 22.40 0.31 -20.73
N CYS A 303 21.32 0.04 -19.99
CA CYS A 303 21.04 -1.30 -19.48
C CYS A 303 20.61 -2.29 -20.58
N VAL A 304 20.18 -1.80 -21.75
CA VAL A 304 19.87 -2.67 -22.90
C VAL A 304 21.16 -3.29 -23.46
N SER A 305 22.25 -2.54 -23.50
CA SER A 305 23.55 -3.03 -24.00
C SER A 305 24.42 -3.64 -22.91
N SER A 306 24.10 -3.41 -21.63
CA SER A 306 24.83 -3.94 -20.48
C SER A 306 23.87 -4.30 -19.34
N PRO A 307 23.10 -5.39 -19.48
CA PRO A 307 22.05 -5.77 -18.52
C PRO A 307 22.58 -6.14 -17.13
N ASP A 308 23.85 -6.57 -17.04
CA ASP A 308 24.51 -6.92 -15.77
C ASP A 308 25.19 -5.71 -15.10
N ALA A 309 25.05 -4.50 -15.65
CA ALA A 309 25.63 -3.31 -15.03
C ALA A 309 24.90 -2.97 -13.72
N PRO A 310 25.61 -2.45 -12.69
CA PRO A 310 24.99 -2.03 -11.44
C PRO A 310 23.84 -1.05 -11.69
N GLY A 311 22.65 -1.37 -11.18
CA GLY A 311 21.43 -0.58 -11.38
C GLY A 311 20.48 -1.08 -12.47
N CYS A 312 20.89 -2.08 -13.27
CA CYS A 312 20.04 -2.68 -14.31
C CYS A 312 19.28 -3.93 -13.81
N GLU A 313 19.71 -4.52 -12.68
CA GLU A 313 19.24 -5.80 -12.14
C GLU A 313 17.75 -5.83 -11.75
N PHE A 314 17.11 -4.66 -11.57
CA PHE A 314 15.72 -4.53 -11.10
C PHE A 314 14.78 -3.91 -12.14
N CYS A 315 15.22 -3.80 -13.39
CA CYS A 315 14.41 -3.18 -14.42
C CYS A 315 13.38 -4.13 -15.02
N GLY A 316 12.11 -3.73 -14.93
CA GLY A 316 11.00 -4.42 -15.57
C GLY A 316 10.51 -3.67 -16.81
N VAL A 317 10.14 -4.40 -17.85
CA VAL A 317 9.36 -3.87 -19.00
C VAL A 317 7.85 -3.97 -18.78
N SER A 318 7.42 -4.62 -17.69
CA SER A 318 6.02 -4.81 -17.31
C SER A 318 5.87 -4.53 -15.82
N GLY A 319 4.89 -3.72 -15.43
CA GLY A 319 4.58 -3.50 -14.01
C GLY A 319 3.15 -3.91 -13.70
N SER A 320 3.01 -4.74 -12.66
CA SER A 320 1.75 -4.95 -11.95
C SER A 320 2.03 -4.67 -10.49
N GLY A 321 1.30 -3.74 -9.88
CA GLY A 321 1.44 -3.47 -8.45
C GLY A 321 0.63 -4.48 -7.65
N MET A 322 1.30 -5.25 -6.80
CA MET A 322 0.65 -6.05 -5.76
C MET A 322 0.84 -5.34 -4.41
N PHE A 323 -0.19 -5.39 -3.59
CA PHE A 323 -0.16 -4.91 -2.21
C PHE A 323 -0.42 -6.11 -1.33
N GLY A 324 0.49 -6.36 -0.40
CA GLY A 324 0.46 -7.54 0.46
C GLY A 324 0.86 -8.86 -0.20
N PRO A 325 1.01 -9.92 0.63
CA PRO A 325 1.48 -11.23 0.21
C PRO A 325 0.48 -12.03 -0.62
#